data_AF-D8QEE0-F1
#
_entry.id   AF-D8QEE0-F1
#
_cell.length_a   1.000
_cell.length_b   1.000
_cell.length_c   1.000
_cell.angle_alpha   90.00
_cell.angle_beta   90.00
_cell.angle_gamma   90.00
#
_symmetry.space_group_name_H-M   'P 1'
#
loop_
_entity.id
_entity.type
_entity.pdbx_description
1 polymer ?
#
loop_
_entity_poly.entity_id
_entity_poly.type
_entity_poly.pdbx_seq_one_letter_code
_entity_poly.pdbx_strand_id
1 'polypeptide(L)'
;MPQEVVDDVFQDNGPTIVDCDTLEAHKENVQRLVSGRKVSALSSALATPHAHREAKLAATRQRLRMNVQVALEDEDDDPLEAYCRLVKWTMESYPEGHNAESGLLELLEEATRVLKDHRDGRWRGEMKYLQLWLHYTSFVNKPTTIYKFLLANEIGTQFALLYEEYAAVLERDGRRKAADEVYLLGIARHAEPLDHLKSRHHEFQKRIL
;
A
#
# COMPACT_ATOMS: atom_id res chain seq x y z
N MET A 1 33.56 -1.86 50.24
CA MET A 1 33.19 -2.57 49.00
C MET A 1 32.21 -1.69 48.25
N PRO A 2 32.48 -1.32 46.99
CA PRO A 2 31.82 -0.22 46.30
C PRO A 2 30.43 -0.62 45.78
N GLN A 3 29.51 0.35 45.75
CA GLN A 3 28.23 0.29 45.05
C GLN A 3 28.50 0.39 43.54
N GLU A 4 28.06 -0.58 42.76
CA GLU A 4 28.01 -0.46 41.30
C GLU A 4 26.70 0.20 40.89
N VAL A 5 26.85 1.27 40.13
CA VAL A 5 25.82 2.12 39.58
C VAL A 5 25.55 1.63 38.15
N VAL A 6 24.26 1.41 37.86
CA VAL A 6 23.53 1.37 36.58
C VAL A 6 24.31 1.30 35.24
N ASP A 7 23.83 0.43 34.35
CA ASP A 7 23.90 0.68 32.91
C ASP A 7 22.50 0.50 32.32
N ASP A 8 21.78 1.62 32.24
CA ASP A 8 20.46 1.77 31.61
C ASP A 8 20.67 1.76 30.09
N VAL A 9 20.51 0.61 29.43
CA VAL A 9 20.68 0.44 27.98
C VAL A 9 19.46 0.96 27.19
N PHE A 10 18.99 2.15 27.56
CA PHE A 10 17.95 2.87 26.81
C PHE A 10 18.24 4.36 26.86
N GLN A 11 19.16 4.82 25.99
CA GLN A 11 19.21 6.21 25.54
C GLN A 11 20.06 6.30 24.26
N ASP A 12 19.40 6.42 23.10
CA ASP A 12 19.40 7.67 22.32
C ASP A 12 18.60 7.47 21.01
N ASN A 13 17.30 7.80 21.04
CA ASN A 13 16.50 8.01 19.82
C ASN A 13 16.56 9.51 19.45
N GLY A 14 17.78 10.01 19.23
CA GLY A 14 17.98 11.27 18.52
C GLY A 14 17.47 11.17 17.07
N PRO A 15 17.14 12.28 16.42
CA PRO A 15 16.80 12.25 15.00
C PRO A 15 18.00 11.66 14.23
N THR A 16 17.82 10.50 13.60
CA THR A 16 18.84 9.90 12.74
C THR A 16 19.17 10.90 11.63
N ILE A 17 20.33 11.56 11.75
CA ILE A 17 20.81 12.50 10.75
C ILE A 17 21.22 11.68 9.53
N VAL A 18 20.51 11.89 8.43
CA VAL A 18 20.77 11.21 7.17
C VAL A 18 21.69 12.09 6.32
N ASP A 19 22.79 11.51 5.86
CA ASP A 19 23.68 12.16 4.89
C ASP A 19 22.98 12.30 3.53
N CYS A 20 22.80 13.55 3.09
CA CYS A 20 22.10 13.86 1.84
C CYS A 20 22.87 13.34 0.62
N ASP A 21 24.20 13.34 0.66
CA ASP A 21 25.04 12.94 -0.48
C ASP A 21 24.83 11.47 -0.84
N THR A 22 24.58 10.61 0.17
CA THR A 22 24.25 9.20 -0.04
C THR A 22 22.89 9.01 -0.74
N LEU A 23 21.93 9.89 -0.49
CA LEU A 23 20.63 9.86 -1.15
C LEU A 23 20.73 10.39 -2.58
N GLU A 24 21.49 11.47 -2.79
CA GLU A 24 21.68 12.06 -4.11
C GLU A 24 22.35 11.10 -5.08
N ALA A 25 23.32 10.31 -4.61
CA ALA A 25 24.01 9.31 -5.42
C ALA A 25 23.07 8.23 -6.01
N HIS A 26 21.94 7.95 -5.34
CA HIS A 26 21.00 6.89 -5.74
C HIS A 26 19.63 7.41 -6.20
N LYS A 27 19.45 8.73 -6.30
CA LYS A 27 18.14 9.36 -6.55
C LYS A 27 17.42 8.86 -7.81
N GLU A 28 18.16 8.50 -8.85
CA GLU A 28 17.61 8.01 -10.13
C GLU A 28 17.00 6.61 -10.02
N ASN A 29 17.41 5.82 -9.02
CA ASN A 29 16.93 4.45 -8.81
C ASN A 29 15.77 4.36 -7.80
N VAL A 30 15.35 5.49 -7.20
CA VAL A 30 14.30 5.49 -6.17
C VAL A 30 12.94 5.73 -6.81
N GLN A 31 12.03 4.75 -6.73
CA GLN A 31 10.66 4.91 -7.22
C GLN A 31 9.93 5.99 -6.40
N ARG A 32 9.25 6.90 -7.11
CA ARG A 32 8.38 7.92 -6.50
C ARG A 32 7.15 7.26 -5.88
N LEU A 33 6.86 7.61 -4.63
CA LEU A 33 5.63 7.22 -3.93
C LEU A 33 4.82 8.47 -3.62
N VAL A 34 3.49 8.40 -3.81
CA VAL A 34 2.58 9.53 -3.51
C VAL A 34 2.60 9.89 -2.02
N SER A 35 2.76 8.88 -1.14
CA SER A 35 2.90 9.06 0.31
C SER A 35 4.31 9.47 0.77
N GLY A 36 5.28 9.58 -0.15
CA GLY A 36 6.68 9.78 0.18
C GLY A 36 7.37 8.52 0.73
N ARG A 37 8.65 8.67 1.13
CA ARG A 37 9.48 7.60 1.71
C ARG A 37 10.05 8.06 3.05
N LYS A 38 10.23 7.13 3.97
CA LYS A 38 10.99 7.40 5.21
C LYS A 38 12.47 7.52 4.87
N VAL A 39 13.03 8.70 5.12
CA VAL A 39 14.41 9.05 4.77
C VAL A 39 15.42 8.15 5.50
N SER A 40 15.18 7.83 6.76
CA SER A 40 16.03 6.92 7.56
C SER A 40 16.04 5.49 7.02
N ALA A 41 14.88 4.97 6.59
CA ALA A 41 14.79 3.65 5.98
C ALA A 41 15.52 3.59 4.64
N LEU A 42 15.39 4.65 3.83
CA LEU A 42 16.06 4.77 2.54
C LEU A 42 17.59 4.84 2.70
N SER A 43 18.08 5.67 3.61
CA SER A 43 19.52 5.78 3.88
C SER A 43 20.10 4.47 4.41
N SER A 44 19.42 3.83 5.38
CA SER A 44 19.83 2.52 5.88
C SER A 44 19.87 1.47 4.76
N ALA A 45 18.92 1.55 3.83
CA ALA A 45 18.86 0.64 2.72
C ALA A 45 20.07 0.79 1.77
N LEU A 46 20.49 2.02 1.50
CA LEU A 46 21.58 2.35 0.58
C LEU A 46 22.97 2.15 1.20
N ALA A 47 23.13 2.37 2.51
CA ALA A 47 24.43 2.29 3.18
C ALA A 47 24.90 0.86 3.55
N THR A 48 24.01 -0.14 3.52
CA THR A 48 24.35 -1.51 3.96
C THR A 48 25.03 -2.31 2.83
N PRO A 49 26.20 -2.95 3.07
CA PRO A 49 26.85 -3.81 2.07
C PRO A 49 25.92 -4.90 1.51
N HIS A 50 25.95 -5.12 0.19
CA HIS A 50 24.96 -5.92 -0.56
C HIS A 50 24.68 -7.31 0.05
N ALA A 51 25.72 -8.09 0.37
CA ALA A 51 25.54 -9.45 0.91
C ALA A 51 24.91 -9.48 2.32
N HIS A 52 25.28 -8.54 3.20
CA HIS A 52 24.69 -8.44 4.55
C HIS A 52 23.26 -7.91 4.49
N ARG A 53 22.98 -7.01 3.54
CA ARG A 53 21.66 -6.49 3.24
C ARG A 53 20.73 -7.62 2.79
N GLU A 54 21.14 -8.42 1.81
CA GLU A 54 20.33 -9.54 1.29
C GLU A 54 19.96 -10.55 2.39
N ALA A 55 20.93 -10.99 3.21
CA ALA A 55 20.66 -11.95 4.28
C ALA A 55 19.66 -11.38 5.32
N LYS A 56 19.82 -10.11 5.70
CA LYS A 56 18.91 -9.41 6.62
C LYS A 56 17.51 -9.24 6.03
N LEU A 57 17.42 -8.91 4.74
CA LEU A 57 16.16 -8.79 4.02
C LEU A 57 15.44 -10.14 3.94
N ALA A 58 16.15 -11.21 3.58
CA ALA A 58 15.61 -12.56 3.51
C ALA A 58 15.07 -13.03 4.87
N ALA A 59 15.84 -12.85 5.95
CA ALA A 59 15.42 -13.22 7.30
C ALA A 59 14.17 -12.43 7.76
N THR A 60 14.14 -11.12 7.48
CA THR A 60 13.00 -10.27 7.85
C THR A 60 11.74 -10.63 7.05
N ARG A 61 11.90 -10.88 5.74
CA ARG A 61 10.81 -11.34 4.86
C ARG A 61 10.23 -12.66 5.36
N GLN A 62 11.10 -13.62 5.70
CA GLN A 62 10.68 -14.94 6.20
C GLN A 62 9.86 -14.83 7.48
N ARG A 63 10.31 -13.99 8.43
CA ARG A 63 9.56 -13.74 9.67
C ARG A 63 8.18 -13.11 9.40
N LEU A 64 8.11 -12.10 8.54
CA LEU A 64 6.83 -11.44 8.20
C LEU A 64 5.89 -12.40 7.45
N ARG A 65 6.42 -13.26 6.58
CA ARG A 65 5.66 -14.33 5.91
C ARG A 65 5.10 -15.34 6.91
N MET A 66 5.88 -15.74 7.91
CA MET A 66 5.40 -16.62 8.98
C MET A 66 4.27 -15.97 9.77
N ASN A 67 4.37 -14.67 10.08
CA ASN A 67 3.29 -13.94 10.77
C ASN A 67 1.99 -13.92 9.94
N VAL A 68 2.07 -13.77 8.62
CA VAL A 68 0.90 -13.87 7.74
C VAL A 68 0.28 -15.27 7.82
N GLN A 69 1.10 -16.31 7.76
CA GLN A 69 0.61 -17.69 7.84
C GLN A 69 -0.12 -17.96 9.16
N VAL A 70 0.49 -17.58 10.28
CA VAL A 70 -0.11 -17.73 11.62
C VAL A 70 -1.43 -16.96 11.69
N ALA A 71 -1.46 -15.71 11.24
CA ALA A 71 -2.67 -14.88 11.28
C ALA A 71 -3.80 -15.39 10.36
N LEU A 72 -3.48 -16.14 9.31
CA LEU A 72 -4.48 -16.77 8.45
C LEU A 72 -5.13 -17.99 9.10
N GLU A 73 -4.39 -18.71 9.95
CA GLU A 73 -4.82 -19.92 10.66
C GLU A 73 -5.53 -19.61 11.99
N ASP A 74 -5.07 -18.60 12.72
CA ASP A 74 -5.62 -18.21 14.02
C ASP A 74 -6.82 -17.25 13.86
N GLU A 75 -8.00 -17.66 14.32
CA GLU A 75 -9.26 -16.89 14.20
C GLU A 75 -9.27 -15.57 14.98
N ASP A 76 -8.41 -15.42 15.98
CA ASP A 76 -8.31 -14.20 16.80
C ASP A 76 -7.34 -13.17 16.21
N ASP A 77 -6.46 -13.59 15.29
CA ASP A 77 -5.50 -12.71 14.62
C ASP A 77 -6.09 -11.96 13.41
N ASP A 78 -5.40 -10.88 13.00
CA ASP A 78 -5.75 -10.04 11.84
C ASP A 78 -4.78 -10.26 10.65
N PRO A 79 -5.13 -11.12 9.68
CA PRO A 79 -4.31 -11.37 8.51
C PRO A 79 -4.18 -10.13 7.61
N LEU A 80 -5.18 -9.23 7.56
CA LEU A 80 -5.05 -8.00 6.76
C LEU A 80 -3.92 -7.13 7.30
N GLU A 81 -3.84 -6.94 8.62
CA GLU A 81 -2.77 -6.19 9.24
C GLU A 81 -1.39 -6.84 9.00
N ALA A 82 -1.31 -8.18 9.05
CA ALA A 82 -0.08 -8.91 8.74
C ALA A 82 0.37 -8.69 7.29
N TYR A 83 -0.56 -8.78 6.32
CA TYR A 83 -0.28 -8.46 4.92
C TYR A 83 0.14 -7.00 4.72
N CYS A 84 -0.57 -6.04 5.32
CA CYS A 84 -0.22 -4.63 5.24
C CYS A 84 1.20 -4.34 5.75
N ARG A 85 1.60 -4.99 6.85
CA ARG A 85 2.97 -4.88 7.38
C ARG A 85 4.01 -5.43 6.42
N LEU A 86 3.75 -6.60 5.82
CA LEU A 86 4.65 -7.22 4.85
C LEU A 86 4.78 -6.39 3.57
N VAL A 87 3.66 -5.88 3.04
CA VAL A 87 3.64 -4.99 1.86
C VAL A 87 4.43 -3.71 2.14
N LYS A 88 4.16 -3.03 3.27
CA LYS A 88 4.86 -1.81 3.67
C LYS A 88 6.35 -2.03 3.81
N TRP A 89 6.75 -3.10 4.50
CA TRP A 89 8.16 -3.47 4.65
C TRP A 89 8.83 -3.71 3.29
N THR A 90 8.13 -4.37 2.36
CA THR A 90 8.63 -4.61 1.00
C THR A 90 8.86 -3.29 0.27
N MET A 91 7.89 -2.37 0.28
CA MET A 91 8.05 -1.05 -0.37
C MET A 91 9.17 -0.19 0.25
N GLU A 92 9.35 -0.25 1.57
CA GLU A 92 10.41 0.46 2.29
C GLU A 92 11.79 -0.17 2.04
N SER A 93 11.85 -1.49 1.89
CA SER A 93 13.11 -2.24 1.74
C SER A 93 13.66 -2.27 0.31
N TYR A 94 12.78 -2.16 -0.70
CA TYR A 94 13.13 -2.16 -2.12
C TYR A 94 12.83 -0.78 -2.72
N PRO A 95 13.77 0.18 -2.65
CA PRO A 95 13.53 1.54 -3.10
C PRO A 95 13.29 1.67 -4.60
N GLU A 96 13.77 0.72 -5.39
CA GLU A 96 13.51 0.61 -6.83
C GLU A 96 12.05 0.26 -7.16
N GLY A 97 11.27 -0.17 -6.17
CA GLY A 97 9.87 -0.50 -6.34
C GLY A 97 9.64 -1.96 -6.71
N HIS A 98 8.73 -2.18 -7.66
CA HIS A 98 8.40 -3.51 -8.14
C HIS A 98 9.47 -4.02 -9.12
N ASN A 99 10.22 -5.03 -8.67
CA ASN A 99 11.11 -5.85 -9.47
C ASN A 99 11.01 -7.33 -9.01
N ALA A 100 11.66 -8.25 -9.73
CA ALA A 100 11.65 -9.68 -9.41
C ALA A 100 12.17 -9.98 -7.99
N GLU A 101 13.07 -9.17 -7.46
CA GLU A 101 13.63 -9.35 -6.11
C GLU A 101 12.63 -8.96 -5.01
N SER A 102 11.90 -7.85 -5.21
CA SER A 102 10.89 -7.36 -4.28
C SER A 102 9.73 -8.36 -4.11
N GLY A 103 9.33 -9.01 -5.20
CA GLY A 103 8.11 -9.84 -5.26
C GLY A 103 6.84 -9.12 -4.82
N LEU A 104 6.79 -7.79 -4.99
CA LEU A 104 5.70 -6.95 -4.48
C LEU A 104 4.38 -7.22 -5.22
N LEU A 105 4.42 -7.46 -6.53
CA LEU A 105 3.22 -7.72 -7.33
C LEU A 105 2.57 -9.03 -6.91
N GLU A 106 3.37 -10.09 -6.80
CA GLU A 106 2.92 -11.41 -6.38
C GLU A 106 2.33 -11.37 -4.97
N LEU A 107 2.96 -10.61 -4.07
CA LEU A 107 2.46 -10.39 -2.71
C LEU A 107 1.10 -9.67 -2.70
N LEU A 108 0.94 -8.63 -3.54
CA LEU A 108 -0.33 -7.90 -3.63
C LEU A 108 -1.44 -8.76 -4.24
N GLU A 109 -1.14 -9.51 -5.29
CA GLU A 109 -2.07 -10.47 -5.89
C GLU A 109 -2.49 -11.54 -4.88
N GLU A 110 -1.53 -12.09 -4.13
CA GLU A 110 -1.80 -13.05 -3.07
C GLU A 110 -2.70 -12.46 -1.98
N ALA A 111 -2.35 -11.31 -1.41
CA ALA A 111 -3.11 -10.67 -0.33
C ALA A 111 -4.55 -10.38 -0.75
N THR A 112 -4.73 -9.79 -1.94
CA THR A 112 -6.04 -9.43 -2.49
C THR A 112 -6.89 -10.66 -2.84
N ARG A 113 -6.27 -11.76 -3.31
CA ARG A 113 -6.99 -13.00 -3.60
C ARG A 113 -7.37 -13.78 -2.34
N VAL A 114 -6.45 -13.93 -1.40
CA VAL A 114 -6.63 -14.74 -0.18
C VAL A 114 -7.66 -14.08 0.74
N LEU A 115 -7.57 -12.78 0.99
CA LEU A 115 -8.44 -12.08 1.95
C LEU A 115 -9.88 -11.86 1.45
N LYS A 116 -10.14 -11.96 0.14
CA LYS A 116 -11.45 -11.65 -0.47
C LYS A 116 -12.61 -12.43 0.15
N ASP A 117 -12.41 -13.73 0.33
CA ASP A 117 -13.41 -14.68 0.81
C ASP A 117 -13.01 -15.32 2.14
N HIS A 118 -11.83 -14.98 2.69
CA HIS A 118 -11.45 -15.38 4.04
C HIS A 118 -12.44 -14.81 5.06
N ARG A 119 -12.76 -15.58 6.11
CA ARG A 119 -13.78 -15.30 7.14
C ARG A 119 -14.98 -14.52 6.60
N ASP A 120 -15.63 -15.10 5.59
CA ASP A 120 -16.83 -14.57 4.92
C ASP A 120 -16.69 -13.14 4.36
N GLY A 121 -15.47 -12.77 3.95
CA GLY A 121 -15.19 -11.45 3.38
C GLY A 121 -15.22 -10.32 4.40
N ARG A 122 -14.88 -10.59 5.67
CA ARG A 122 -14.83 -9.61 6.78
C ARG A 122 -14.09 -8.32 6.43
N TRP A 123 -13.07 -8.36 5.57
CA TRP A 123 -12.23 -7.22 5.21
C TRP A 123 -12.70 -6.45 3.96
N ARG A 124 -13.76 -6.88 3.27
CA ARG A 124 -14.25 -6.20 2.05
C ARG A 124 -14.58 -4.74 2.29
N GLY A 125 -14.97 -4.39 3.52
CA GLY A 125 -15.28 -3.04 3.94
C GLY A 125 -14.14 -2.27 4.61
N GLU A 126 -12.92 -2.81 4.65
CA GLU A 126 -11.79 -2.16 5.32
C GLU A 126 -11.00 -1.28 4.35
N MET A 127 -10.70 -0.04 4.76
CA MET A 127 -9.95 0.91 3.92
C MET A 127 -8.57 0.36 3.54
N LYS A 128 -7.87 -0.27 4.49
CA LYS A 128 -6.56 -0.89 4.24
C LYS A 128 -6.63 -1.97 3.15
N TYR A 129 -7.73 -2.71 3.09
CA TYR A 129 -7.92 -3.74 2.08
C TYR A 129 -8.18 -3.13 0.70
N LEU A 130 -9.02 -2.08 0.62
CA LEU A 130 -9.17 -1.30 -0.60
C LEU A 130 -7.81 -0.74 -1.07
N GLN A 131 -6.99 -0.22 -0.17
CA GLN A 131 -5.65 0.30 -0.51
C GLN A 131 -4.72 -0.78 -1.10
N LEU A 132 -4.79 -2.03 -0.63
CA LEU A 132 -4.05 -3.14 -1.26
C LEU A 132 -4.49 -3.36 -2.71
N TRP A 133 -5.80 -3.35 -2.95
CA TRP A 133 -6.36 -3.45 -4.31
C TRP A 133 -5.95 -2.28 -5.21
N LEU A 134 -6.03 -1.04 -4.72
CA LEU A 134 -5.61 0.14 -5.47
C LEU A 134 -4.11 0.13 -5.74
N HIS A 135 -3.30 -0.41 -4.83
CA HIS A 135 -1.88 -0.57 -5.09
C HIS A 135 -1.65 -1.63 -6.18
N TYR A 136 -2.36 -2.75 -6.12
CA TYR A 136 -2.34 -3.77 -7.17
C TYR A 136 -2.77 -3.20 -8.54
N THR A 137 -3.78 -2.33 -8.61
CA THR A 137 -4.24 -1.75 -9.89
C THR A 137 -3.17 -0.90 -10.57
N SER A 138 -2.20 -0.37 -9.83
CA SER A 138 -1.09 0.42 -10.40
C SER A 138 -0.09 -0.41 -11.21
N PHE A 139 -0.09 -1.75 -11.06
CA PHE A 139 0.83 -2.66 -11.74
C PHE A 139 0.18 -3.45 -12.89
N VAL A 140 -1.14 -3.44 -13.01
CA VAL A 140 -1.85 -4.24 -14.03
C VAL A 140 -2.06 -3.44 -15.33
N ASN A 141 -2.01 -4.15 -16.47
CA ASN A 141 -2.19 -3.53 -17.79
C ASN A 141 -3.63 -3.01 -18.03
N LYS A 142 -4.64 -3.60 -17.38
CA LYS A 142 -6.06 -3.26 -17.55
C LYS A 142 -6.73 -2.99 -16.20
N PRO A 143 -6.43 -1.85 -15.54
CA PRO A 143 -6.95 -1.54 -14.21
C PRO A 143 -8.49 -1.48 -14.16
N THR A 144 -9.14 -1.10 -15.26
CA THR A 144 -10.62 -1.08 -15.35
C THR A 144 -11.27 -2.44 -15.09
N THR A 145 -10.61 -3.56 -15.41
CA THR A 145 -11.12 -4.90 -15.08
C THR A 145 -11.11 -5.13 -13.57
N ILE A 146 -10.09 -4.64 -12.87
CA ILE A 146 -10.00 -4.76 -11.41
C ILE A 146 -11.08 -3.91 -10.74
N TYR A 147 -11.30 -2.67 -11.15
CA TYR A 147 -12.37 -1.85 -10.57
C TYR A 147 -13.77 -2.46 -10.76
N LYS A 148 -14.05 -3.02 -11.94
CA LYS A 148 -15.29 -3.78 -12.16
C LYS A 148 -15.41 -4.98 -11.22
N PHE A 149 -14.31 -5.69 -11.01
CA PHE A 149 -14.26 -6.81 -10.06
C PHE A 149 -14.53 -6.35 -8.62
N LEU A 150 -13.96 -5.22 -8.17
CA LEU A 150 -14.21 -4.66 -6.84
C LEU A 150 -15.70 -4.34 -6.64
N LEU A 151 -16.30 -3.65 -7.62
CA LEU A 151 -17.72 -3.30 -7.57
C LEU A 151 -18.62 -4.55 -7.55
N ALA A 152 -18.31 -5.56 -8.37
CA ALA A 152 -19.09 -6.79 -8.44
C ALA A 152 -19.00 -7.66 -7.17
N ASN A 153 -17.94 -7.49 -6.37
CA ASN A 153 -17.72 -8.23 -5.13
C ASN A 153 -17.96 -7.39 -3.87
N GLU A 154 -18.54 -6.19 -4.03
CA GLU A 154 -18.81 -5.24 -2.93
C GLU A 154 -17.57 -4.95 -2.07
N ILE A 155 -16.41 -4.76 -2.71
CA ILE A 155 -15.15 -4.42 -2.05
C ILE A 155 -14.97 -2.91 -2.06
N GLY A 156 -14.92 -2.31 -0.88
CA GLY A 156 -14.66 -0.88 -0.67
C GLY A 156 -15.74 0.04 -1.24
N THR A 157 -16.95 -0.46 -1.49
CA THR A 157 -18.04 0.28 -2.13
C THR A 157 -18.61 1.39 -1.26
N GLN A 158 -18.30 1.40 0.04
CA GLN A 158 -18.58 2.52 0.93
C GLN A 158 -17.59 3.68 0.82
N PHE A 159 -16.46 3.55 0.10
CA PHE A 159 -15.41 4.56 0.09
C PHE A 159 -15.43 5.37 -1.21
N ALA A 160 -15.49 6.70 -1.08
CA ALA A 160 -15.41 7.64 -2.20
C ALA A 160 -14.16 7.39 -3.06
N LEU A 161 -13.05 7.03 -2.41
CA LEU A 161 -11.76 6.73 -3.03
C LEU A 161 -11.87 5.70 -4.18
N LEU A 162 -12.69 4.65 -4.02
CA LEU A 162 -12.88 3.63 -5.06
C LEU A 162 -13.43 4.26 -6.35
N TYR A 163 -14.44 5.12 -6.21
CA TYR A 163 -15.12 5.75 -7.33
C TYR A 163 -14.25 6.82 -7.99
N GLU A 164 -13.52 7.60 -7.19
CA GLU A 164 -12.58 8.60 -7.70
C GLU A 164 -11.47 7.97 -8.54
N GLU A 165 -10.81 6.94 -8.03
CA GLU A 165 -9.73 6.25 -8.75
C GLU A 165 -10.26 5.56 -10.01
N TYR A 166 -11.43 4.92 -9.94
CA TYR A 166 -12.02 4.29 -11.12
C TYR A 166 -12.42 5.32 -12.19
N ALA A 167 -13.05 6.41 -11.79
CA ALA A 167 -13.42 7.49 -12.70
C ALA A 167 -12.18 8.15 -13.33
N ALA A 168 -11.10 8.35 -12.56
CA ALA A 168 -9.84 8.90 -13.06
C ALA A 168 -9.19 8.01 -14.13
N VAL A 169 -9.21 6.68 -13.94
CA VAL A 169 -8.75 5.73 -14.96
C VAL A 169 -9.60 5.82 -16.22
N LEU A 170 -10.93 5.86 -16.09
CA LEU A 170 -11.83 6.00 -17.24
C LEU A 170 -11.66 7.34 -17.97
N GLU A 171 -11.45 8.43 -17.24
CA GLU A 171 -11.19 9.76 -17.79
C GLU A 171 -9.90 9.75 -18.63
N ARG A 172 -8.81 9.18 -18.10
CA ARG A 172 -7.54 8.98 -18.83
C ARG A 172 -7.69 8.14 -20.10
N ASP A 173 -8.56 7.13 -20.07
CA ASP A 173 -8.89 6.29 -21.23
C ASP A 173 -9.83 7.01 -22.24
N GLY A 174 -10.20 8.27 -21.99
CA GLY A 174 -11.12 9.05 -22.82
C GLY A 174 -12.60 8.65 -22.67
N ARG A 175 -12.92 7.76 -21.74
CA ARG A 175 -14.26 7.18 -21.53
C ARG A 175 -15.10 8.05 -20.59
N ARG A 176 -15.27 9.33 -20.94
CA ARG A 176 -15.90 10.36 -20.09
C ARG A 176 -17.30 9.99 -19.59
N LYS A 177 -18.16 9.43 -20.45
CA LYS A 177 -19.51 9.00 -20.05
C LYS A 177 -19.47 7.93 -18.95
N ALA A 178 -18.58 6.96 -19.08
CA ALA A 178 -18.41 5.92 -18.07
C ALA A 178 -17.82 6.48 -16.77
N ALA A 179 -16.91 7.46 -16.84
CA ALA A 179 -16.38 8.14 -15.65
C ALA A 179 -17.50 8.89 -14.90
N ASP A 180 -18.39 9.59 -15.61
CA ASP A 180 -19.57 10.25 -15.03
C ASP A 180 -20.50 9.24 -14.33
N GLU A 181 -20.81 8.12 -14.99
CA GLU A 181 -21.63 7.04 -14.42
C GLU A 181 -21.03 6.47 -13.13
N VAL A 182 -19.69 6.35 -13.05
CA VAL A 182 -19.00 5.87 -11.85
C VAL A 182 -19.12 6.86 -10.70
N TYR A 183 -18.97 8.16 -10.94
CA TYR A 183 -19.21 9.19 -9.91
C TYR A 183 -20.65 9.14 -9.41
N LEU A 184 -21.62 9.12 -10.32
CA LEU A 184 -23.04 9.04 -9.97
C LEU A 184 -23.37 7.78 -9.17
N LEU A 185 -22.75 6.63 -9.51
CA LEU A 185 -22.90 5.39 -8.76
C LEU A 185 -22.39 5.52 -7.32
N GLY A 186 -21.20 6.11 -7.12
CA GLY A 186 -20.65 6.33 -5.78
C GLY A 186 -21.50 7.28 -4.95
N ILE A 187 -22.02 8.35 -5.57
CA ILE A 187 -22.94 9.29 -4.93
C ILE A 187 -24.25 8.61 -4.53
N ALA A 188 -24.83 7.79 -5.41
CA ALA A 188 -26.06 7.04 -5.15
C ALA A 188 -25.88 6.01 -4.03
N ARG A 189 -24.66 5.48 -3.85
CA ARG A 189 -24.29 4.57 -2.76
C ARG A 189 -23.90 5.29 -1.47
N HIS A 190 -23.94 6.62 -1.43
CA HIS A 190 -23.51 7.43 -0.29
C HIS A 190 -22.07 7.11 0.16
N ALA A 191 -21.17 6.86 -0.79
CA ALA A 191 -19.79 6.53 -0.47
C ALA A 191 -19.08 7.69 0.25
N GLU A 192 -18.38 7.39 1.35
CA GLU A 192 -17.78 8.37 2.24
C GLU A 192 -16.34 8.71 1.88
N PRO A 193 -15.92 9.99 1.98
CA PRO A 193 -16.74 11.16 2.35
C PRO A 193 -17.59 11.65 1.16
N LEU A 194 -18.92 11.71 1.33
CA LEU A 194 -19.86 11.96 0.23
C LEU A 194 -19.71 13.37 -0.37
N ASP A 195 -19.53 14.38 0.47
CA ASP A 195 -19.38 15.76 -0.02
C ASP A 195 -18.08 15.95 -0.80
N HIS A 196 -17.01 15.25 -0.40
CA HIS A 196 -15.77 15.20 -1.16
C HIS A 196 -16.01 14.55 -2.53
N LEU A 197 -16.70 13.40 -2.58
CA LEU A 197 -17.01 12.73 -3.84
C LEU A 197 -17.83 13.63 -4.79
N LYS A 198 -18.84 14.34 -4.28
CA LYS A 198 -19.63 15.31 -5.06
C LYS A 198 -18.77 16.46 -5.58
N SER A 199 -17.87 16.99 -4.75
CA SER A 199 -16.94 18.05 -5.15
C SER A 199 -16.04 17.57 -6.31
N ARG A 200 -15.49 16.36 -6.20
CA ARG A 200 -14.64 15.75 -7.23
C ARG A 200 -15.40 15.48 -8.53
N HIS A 201 -16.66 15.04 -8.43
CA HIS A 201 -17.54 14.90 -9.60
C HIS A 201 -17.79 16.25 -10.28
N HIS A 202 -18.05 17.30 -9.52
CA HIS A 202 -18.24 18.65 -10.06
C HIS A 202 -16.98 19.19 -10.75
N GLU A 203 -15.79 18.95 -10.18
CA GLU A 203 -14.51 19.28 -10.82
C GLU A 203 -14.31 18.50 -12.12
N PHE A 204 -14.67 17.22 -12.15
CA PHE A 204 -14.65 16.40 -13.36
C PHE A 204 -15.57 16.97 -14.44
N GLN A 205 -16.80 17.33 -14.09
CA GLN A 205 -17.77 17.93 -15.03
C GLN A 205 -17.23 19.21 -15.68
N LYS A 206 -16.53 20.06 -14.91
CA LYS A 206 -15.88 21.27 -15.45
C LYS A 206 -14.77 20.97 -16.47
N ARG A 207 -14.09 19.82 -16.39
CA ARG A 207 -13.03 19.43 -17.32
C ARG A 207 -13.56 18.86 -18.65
N ILE A 208 -14.79 18.36 -18.66
CA ILE A 208 -15.38 17.70 -19.82
C ILE A 208 -16.39 18.55 -20.59
N LEU A 209 -16.82 19.67 -20.01
CA LEU A 209 -17.51 20.77 -20.68
C LEU A 209 -16.57 21.49 -21.64
#